data_AF-A0A3C0GC87-F1
#
_entry.id   AF-A0A3C0GC87-F1
#
_cell.length_a   1.000
_cell.length_b   1.000
_cell.length_c   1.000
_cell.angle_alpha   90.00
_cell.angle_beta   90.00
_cell.angle_gamma   90.00
#
_symmetry.space_group_name_H-M   'P 1'
#
loop_
_entity.id
_entity.type
_entity.pdbx_description
1 polymer ?
#
loop_
_entity_poly.entity_id
_entity_poly.type
_entity_poly.pdbx_seq_one_letter_code
_entity_poly.pdbx_strand_id
1 'polypeptide(L)'
;MNNSNVEEFEFLDNQVKLNGDYTYRIYKYVLIPGLEYTYSDLAVTRTIADLSTDSLPDTDGWCLEFFDPQTGEPSAPVYDDSADQVQSLINEFTTDAQVTSNDGQYLADFRLRVLPSVKIVEVPLLTKQISIIDSPTNSVQVIPTYTLDDSNRLFFQVRYNTKVPYLFPTPITTSDAE
;
A
#
# COMPACT_ATOMS: atom_id res chain seq x y z
N MET A 1 -12.35 -4.03 -23.44
CA MET A 1 -11.83 -2.65 -23.29
C MET A 1 -10.31 -2.73 -23.30
N ASN A 2 -9.68 -2.50 -24.45
CA ASN A 2 -8.22 -2.38 -24.58
C ASN A 2 -7.96 -0.91 -24.90
N ASN A 3 -7.48 -0.14 -23.94
CA ASN A 3 -7.07 1.24 -24.16
C ASN A 3 -5.67 1.22 -24.79
N SER A 4 -5.51 1.84 -25.97
CA SER A 4 -4.25 1.90 -26.71
C SER A 4 -3.28 2.97 -26.19
N ASN A 5 -3.66 3.75 -25.18
CA ASN A 5 -2.75 4.65 -24.45
C ASN A 5 -2.07 3.90 -23.29
N VAL A 6 -1.26 2.90 -23.62
CA VAL A 6 -0.31 2.34 -22.66
C VAL A 6 0.93 3.22 -22.72
N GLU A 7 1.18 4.02 -21.67
CA GLU A 7 2.46 4.70 -21.53
C GLU A 7 3.57 3.64 -21.39
N GLU A 8 4.47 3.60 -22.38
CA GLU A 8 5.62 2.71 -22.35
C GLU A 8 6.66 3.28 -21.38
N PHE A 9 6.98 2.51 -20.33
CA PHE A 9 8.02 2.85 -19.38
C PHE A 9 9.36 2.35 -19.91
N GLU A 10 10.16 3.24 -20.48
CA GLU A 10 11.54 2.96 -20.89
C GLU A 10 12.51 3.35 -19.76
N PHE A 11 13.31 2.38 -19.31
CA PHE A 11 14.33 2.59 -18.28
C PHE A 11 15.71 2.21 -18.82
N LEU A 12 16.59 3.20 -18.88
CA LEU A 12 17.97 3.05 -19.34
C LEU A 12 18.93 3.20 -18.16
N ASP A 13 19.73 2.16 -17.91
CA ASP A 13 20.78 2.15 -16.88
C ASP A 13 22.16 2.15 -17.55
N ASN A 14 22.96 3.18 -17.27
CA ASN A 14 24.32 3.34 -17.79
C ASN A 14 25.42 2.85 -16.85
N GLN A 15 25.08 2.31 -15.67
CA GLN A 15 26.03 1.86 -14.65
C GLN A 15 26.17 0.34 -14.59
N VAL A 16 25.70 -0.36 -15.63
CA VAL A 16 25.85 -1.80 -15.78
C VAL A 16 27.30 -2.19 -16.11
N LYS A 17 27.80 -3.21 -15.42
CA LYS A 17 29.12 -3.80 -15.64
C LYS A 17 28.96 -5.16 -16.32
N LEU A 18 29.97 -5.53 -17.09
CA LEU A 18 30.02 -6.82 -17.74
C LEU A 18 30.11 -7.95 -16.70
N ASN A 19 29.47 -9.08 -16.99
CA ASN A 19 29.48 -10.29 -16.15
C ASN A 19 28.92 -10.06 -14.74
N GLY A 20 27.99 -9.10 -14.60
CA GLY A 20 27.24 -8.83 -13.38
C GLY A 20 25.78 -9.24 -13.53
N ASP A 21 25.21 -9.78 -12.46
CA ASP A 21 23.79 -10.08 -12.35
C ASP A 21 23.06 -8.89 -11.74
N TYR A 22 22.08 -8.35 -12.48
CA TYR A 22 21.28 -7.21 -12.07
C TYR A 22 19.83 -7.61 -11.89
N THR A 23 19.24 -7.25 -10.74
CA THR A 23 17.81 -7.45 -10.46
C THR A 23 17.11 -6.11 -10.38
N TYR A 24 16.27 -5.80 -11.36
CA TYR A 24 15.43 -4.61 -11.36
C TYR A 24 14.06 -4.95 -10.77
N ARG A 25 13.62 -4.18 -9.76
CA ARG A 25 12.30 -4.30 -9.14
C ARG A 25 11.54 -2.99 -9.38
N ILE A 26 10.44 -3.08 -10.11
CA ILE A 26 9.60 -1.95 -10.47
C ILE A 26 8.35 -2.00 -9.59
N TYR A 27 8.10 -0.89 -8.90
CA TYR A 27 6.95 -0.71 -8.02
C TYR A 27 6.09 0.46 -8.50
N LYS A 28 4.78 0.36 -8.29
CA LYS A 28 3.83 1.45 -8.44
C LYS A 28 3.38 1.92 -7.06
N TYR A 29 3.55 3.20 -6.79
CA TYR A 29 2.99 3.83 -5.60
C TYR A 29 1.61 4.43 -5.94
N VAL A 30 0.61 4.06 -5.17
CA VAL A 30 -0.76 4.59 -5.31
C VAL A 30 -1.11 5.34 -4.04
N LEU A 31 -1.60 6.57 -4.21
CA LEU A 31 -2.19 7.36 -3.13
C LEU A 31 -3.68 7.05 -3.04
N ILE A 32 -4.12 6.62 -1.88
CA ILE A 32 -5.53 6.38 -1.58
C ILE A 32 -5.96 7.45 -0.57
N PRO A 33 -6.65 8.52 -1.02
CA PRO A 33 -7.29 9.44 -0.11
C PRO A 33 -8.50 8.76 0.53
N GLY A 34 -8.71 8.97 1.82
CA GLY A 34 -9.82 8.40 2.56
C GLY A 34 -10.10 9.16 3.84
N LEU A 35 -11.10 8.67 4.56
CA LEU A 35 -11.42 9.15 5.90
C LEU A 35 -11.02 8.07 6.88
N GLU A 36 -10.31 8.48 7.91
CA GLU A 36 -10.10 7.67 9.10
C GLU A 36 -11.15 8.12 10.12
N TYR A 37 -11.96 7.16 10.57
CA TYR A 37 -12.97 7.41 11.59
C TYR A 37 -12.68 6.57 12.83
N THR A 38 -12.90 7.17 13.99
CA THR A 38 -12.88 6.50 15.28
C THR A 38 -14.10 6.96 16.05
N TYR A 39 -14.76 6.03 16.74
CA TYR A 39 -15.83 6.35 17.67
C TYR A 39 -15.41 6.00 19.10
N SER A 40 -15.90 6.76 20.06
CA SER A 40 -15.70 6.51 21.49
C SER A 40 -16.94 6.90 22.28
N ASP A 41 -16.97 6.52 23.56
CA ASP A 41 -18.00 6.91 24.52
C ASP A 41 -19.42 6.54 24.04
N LEU A 42 -19.62 5.27 23.68
CA LEU A 42 -20.92 4.76 23.24
C LEU A 42 -21.88 4.67 24.44
N ALA A 43 -22.96 5.43 24.40
CA ALA A 43 -24.09 5.33 25.31
C ALA A 43 -25.34 4.94 24.51
N VAL A 44 -26.10 3.98 25.01
CA VAL A 44 -27.36 3.52 24.40
C VAL A 44 -28.50 3.67 25.39
N THR A 45 -29.73 3.78 24.89
CA THR A 45 -30.88 3.97 25.77
C THR A 45 -31.59 2.67 26.13
N ARG A 46 -32.04 2.56 27.38
CA ARG A 46 -33.09 1.63 27.80
C ARG A 46 -34.40 2.40 28.04
N THR A 47 -35.53 1.79 27.68
CA THR A 47 -36.85 2.38 27.91
C THR A 47 -37.26 2.20 29.37
N ILE A 48 -37.57 3.31 30.05
CA ILE A 48 -38.13 3.31 31.41
C ILE A 48 -39.65 3.33 31.34
N ALA A 49 -40.22 4.23 30.55
CA ALA A 49 -41.66 4.40 30.41
C ALA A 49 -42.06 4.87 29.01
N ASP A 50 -43.26 4.49 28.62
CA ASP A 50 -43.96 4.96 27.43
C ASP A 50 -44.96 6.04 27.87
N LEU A 51 -44.71 7.29 27.50
CA LEU A 51 -45.55 8.42 27.91
C LEU A 51 -46.79 8.56 27.02
N SER A 52 -46.84 7.89 25.87
CA SER A 52 -47.99 7.90 24.95
C SER A 52 -49.21 7.13 25.46
N THR A 53 -49.02 6.26 26.45
CA THR A 53 -50.09 5.42 27.04
C THR A 53 -50.65 5.95 28.35
N ASP A 54 -49.93 6.86 29.02
CA ASP A 54 -50.44 7.56 30.17
C ASP A 54 -51.37 8.69 29.69
N SER A 55 -52.58 8.74 30.26
CA SER A 55 -53.70 9.58 29.82
C SER A 55 -53.50 11.09 30.08
N LEU A 56 -52.30 11.59 29.87
CA LEU A 56 -51.89 12.98 30.05
C LEU A 56 -51.93 13.67 28.68
N PRO A 57 -52.79 14.70 28.50
CA PRO A 57 -52.81 15.45 27.24
C PRO A 57 -51.45 16.13 27.00
N ASP A 58 -50.95 16.04 25.77
CA ASP A 58 -49.72 16.66 25.25
C ASP A 58 -48.36 16.06 25.68
N THR A 59 -48.30 14.77 26.09
CA THR A 59 -47.03 14.10 26.42
C THR A 59 -46.78 12.85 25.57
N ASP A 60 -46.81 12.97 24.24
CA ASP A 60 -46.39 11.89 23.35
C ASP A 60 -44.86 11.76 23.38
N GLY A 61 -44.35 10.66 23.92
CA GLY A 61 -42.90 10.40 23.94
C GLY A 61 -42.47 9.21 24.80
N TRP A 62 -41.16 9.04 24.92
CA TRP A 62 -40.50 7.96 25.64
C TRP A 62 -39.61 8.54 26.74
N CYS A 63 -39.71 7.96 27.94
CA CYS A 63 -38.73 8.20 28.99
C CYS A 63 -37.61 7.16 28.87
N LEU A 64 -36.41 7.64 28.58
CA LEU A 64 -35.24 6.83 28.26
C LEU A 64 -34.10 7.10 29.25
N GLU A 65 -33.30 6.09 29.53
CA GLU A 65 -32.05 6.24 30.29
C GLU A 65 -30.87 5.80 29.45
N PHE A 66 -29.88 6.68 29.33
CA PHE A 66 -28.60 6.37 28.72
C PHE A 66 -27.72 5.54 29.65
N PHE A 67 -27.09 4.52 29.08
CA PHE A 67 -26.13 3.69 29.80
C PHE A 67 -25.02 3.22 28.87
N ASP A 68 -23.86 2.93 29.44
CA ASP A 68 -22.76 2.30 28.73
C ASP A 68 -23.04 0.79 28.56
N PRO A 69 -23.11 0.26 27.33
CA PRO A 69 -23.42 -1.15 27.10
C PRO A 69 -22.33 -2.11 27.61
N GLN A 70 -21.11 -1.64 27.85
CA GLN A 70 -20.01 -2.46 28.35
C GLN A 70 -20.04 -2.61 29.86
N THR A 71 -20.35 -1.54 30.59
CA THR A 71 -20.36 -1.51 32.06
C THR A 71 -21.75 -1.67 32.66
N GLY A 72 -22.80 -1.30 31.92
CA GLY A 72 -24.19 -1.29 32.38
C GLY A 72 -24.55 -0.07 33.23
N GLU A 73 -23.59 0.82 33.51
CA GLU A 73 -23.75 1.99 34.35
C GLU A 73 -24.46 3.13 33.61
N PRO A 74 -25.29 3.93 34.30
CA PRO A 74 -25.95 5.09 33.69
C PRO A 74 -24.90 6.13 33.27
N SER A 75 -25.10 6.70 32.09
CA SER A 75 -24.22 7.74 31.52
C SER A 75 -25.06 8.94 31.15
N ALA A 76 -24.55 10.15 31.40
CA ALA A 76 -25.15 11.36 30.85
C ALA A 76 -25.03 11.38 29.32
N PRO A 77 -26.00 11.96 28.59
CA PRO A 77 -25.85 12.22 27.17
C PRO A 77 -24.71 13.21 26.94
N VAL A 78 -23.93 12.97 25.89
CA VAL A 78 -22.85 13.82 25.43
C VAL A 78 -23.38 14.93 24.53
N TYR A 79 -24.44 14.65 23.77
CA TYR A 79 -25.15 15.60 22.93
C TYR A 79 -26.50 15.97 23.53
N ASP A 80 -26.67 17.26 23.88
CA ASP A 80 -27.93 17.81 24.37
C ASP A 80 -28.61 18.59 23.23
N ASP A 81 -29.72 18.03 22.74
CA ASP A 81 -30.59 18.67 21.74
C ASP A 81 -31.83 19.27 22.39
N SER A 82 -31.60 20.13 23.38
CA SER A 82 -32.61 20.87 24.14
C SER A 82 -33.61 21.69 23.30
N ALA A 83 -33.39 21.83 21.98
CA ALA A 83 -34.22 22.64 21.11
C ALA A 83 -35.45 21.91 20.55
N ASP A 84 -35.37 20.62 20.18
CA ASP A 84 -36.46 20.02 19.39
C ASP A 84 -36.83 18.54 19.68
N GLN A 85 -35.96 17.67 20.23
CA GLN A 85 -36.31 16.23 20.29
C GLN A 85 -35.87 15.41 21.52
N VAL A 86 -34.73 15.75 22.14
CA VAL A 86 -34.20 15.01 23.30
C VAL A 86 -33.99 15.98 24.44
N GLN A 87 -34.82 15.89 25.48
CA GLN A 87 -34.80 16.82 26.60
C GLN A 87 -34.35 16.14 27.89
N SER A 88 -33.43 16.77 28.62
CA SER A 88 -33.04 16.32 29.96
C SER A 88 -34.20 16.45 30.94
N LEU A 89 -34.47 15.40 31.72
CA LEU A 89 -35.46 15.44 32.78
C LEU A 89 -34.86 16.02 34.06
N ILE A 90 -35.41 17.14 34.55
CA ILE A 90 -34.98 17.75 35.82
C ILE A 90 -36.07 17.56 36.87
N ASN A 91 -35.92 16.56 37.74
CA ASN A 91 -36.73 16.38 38.94
C ASN A 91 -35.91 15.76 40.10
N GLU A 92 -36.48 15.67 41.30
CA GLU A 92 -35.78 15.15 42.50
C GLU A 92 -35.38 13.66 42.40
N PHE A 93 -36.00 12.93 41.48
CA PHE A 93 -35.82 11.49 41.28
C PHE A 93 -35.06 11.15 39.99
N THR A 94 -34.63 12.15 39.21
CA THR A 94 -33.87 11.94 37.97
C THR A 94 -32.40 12.30 38.16
N THR A 95 -31.57 11.52 37.49
CA THR A 95 -30.15 11.78 37.27
C THR A 95 -29.95 12.34 35.86
N ASP A 96 -28.75 12.84 35.60
CA ASP A 96 -28.39 13.40 34.28
C ASP A 96 -28.44 12.37 33.13
N ALA A 97 -28.68 11.08 33.43
CA ALA A 97 -28.78 10.01 32.44
C ALA A 97 -30.18 9.84 31.83
N GLN A 98 -31.24 10.40 32.44
CA GLN A 98 -32.60 10.27 31.90
C GLN A 98 -32.99 11.44 31.00
N VAL A 99 -33.59 11.08 29.87
CA VAL A 99 -34.09 12.01 28.86
C VAL A 99 -35.49 11.63 28.39
N THR A 100 -36.25 12.61 27.93
CA THR A 100 -37.47 12.37 27.15
C THR A 100 -37.19 12.51 25.66
N SER A 101 -37.70 11.57 24.88
CA SER A 101 -37.61 11.55 23.42
C SER A 101 -39.00 11.45 22.80
N ASN A 102 -39.38 12.40 21.95
CA ASN A 102 -40.70 12.40 21.33
C ASN A 102 -40.72 11.54 20.04
N ASP A 103 -39.59 11.42 19.35
CA ASP A 103 -39.51 10.81 18.01
C ASP A 103 -39.09 9.33 18.00
N GLY A 104 -38.47 8.83 19.07
CA GLY A 104 -37.92 7.47 19.06
C GLY A 104 -37.72 6.81 20.42
N GLN A 105 -38.06 5.53 20.48
CA GLN A 105 -37.89 4.66 21.66
C GLN A 105 -36.41 4.29 21.93
N TYR A 106 -35.57 4.31 20.89
CA TYR A 106 -34.19 3.88 20.98
C TYR A 106 -33.28 4.97 20.42
N LEU A 107 -32.36 5.46 21.26
CA LEU A 107 -31.33 6.40 20.92
C LEU A 107 -29.95 5.82 21.22
N ALA A 108 -28.95 6.34 20.51
CA ALA A 108 -27.55 6.07 20.77
C ALA A 108 -26.78 7.37 20.63
N ASP A 109 -25.87 7.60 21.58
CA ASP A 109 -24.97 8.75 21.59
C ASP A 109 -23.54 8.24 21.61
N PHE A 110 -22.66 8.87 20.83
CA PHE A 110 -21.25 8.54 20.74
C PHE A 110 -20.47 9.68 20.13
N ARG A 111 -19.18 9.77 20.48
CA ARG A 111 -18.28 10.74 19.87
C ARG A 111 -17.68 10.18 18.60
N LEU A 112 -17.96 10.83 17.47
CA LEU A 112 -17.35 10.50 16.19
C LEU A 112 -16.22 11.47 15.87
N ARG A 113 -15.00 10.94 15.70
CA ARG A 113 -13.85 11.69 15.18
C ARG A 113 -13.59 11.29 13.74
N VAL A 114 -13.70 12.24 12.82
CA VAL A 114 -13.42 12.04 11.39
C VAL A 114 -12.20 12.86 10.99
N LEU A 115 -11.18 12.20 10.44
CA LEU A 115 -9.96 12.84 9.96
C LEU A 115 -9.70 12.49 8.48
N PRO A 116 -9.26 13.45 7.66
CA PRO A 116 -8.74 13.13 6.34
C PRO A 116 -7.43 12.36 6.47
N SER A 117 -7.30 11.26 5.75
CA SER A 117 -6.11 10.41 5.74
C SER A 117 -5.72 10.04 4.31
N VAL A 118 -4.42 9.91 4.07
CA VAL A 118 -3.88 9.48 2.78
C VAL A 118 -2.95 8.30 3.03
N LYS A 119 -3.25 7.17 2.40
CA LYS A 119 -2.41 5.97 2.47
C LYS A 119 -1.61 5.80 1.18
N ILE A 120 -0.30 5.65 1.32
CA ILE A 120 0.56 5.23 0.21
C ILE A 120 0.62 3.70 0.21
N VAL A 121 0.29 3.09 -0.91
CA VAL A 121 0.40 1.63 -1.10
C VAL A 121 1.40 1.35 -2.21
N GLU A 122 2.37 0.48 -1.89
CA GLU A 122 3.33 -0.04 -2.86
C GLU A 122 2.77 -1.30 -3.51
N VAL A 123 2.70 -1.30 -4.84
CA VAL A 123 2.26 -2.44 -5.65
C VAL A 123 3.44 -2.92 -6.49
N PRO A 124 3.97 -4.15 -6.29
CA PRO A 124 5.02 -4.68 -7.13
C PRO A 124 4.47 -4.96 -8.53
N LEU A 125 5.09 -4.39 -9.56
CA LEU A 125 4.67 -4.58 -10.96
C LEU A 125 5.49 -5.66 -11.66
N LEU A 126 6.81 -5.55 -11.59
CA LEU A 126 7.71 -6.42 -12.33
C LEU A 126 9.02 -6.58 -11.58
N THR A 127 9.55 -7.80 -11.60
CA THR A 127 10.96 -8.07 -11.28
C THR A 127 11.62 -8.66 -12.50
N LYS A 128 12.72 -8.07 -12.97
CA LYS A 128 13.48 -8.54 -14.12
C LYS A 128 14.93 -8.76 -13.71
N GLN A 129 15.41 -9.97 -13.93
CA GLN A 129 16.84 -10.30 -13.82
C GLN A 129 17.47 -10.23 -15.20
N ILE A 130 18.57 -9.49 -15.31
CA ILE A 130 19.37 -9.43 -16.52
C ILE A 130 20.84 -9.66 -16.17
N SER A 131 21.52 -10.38 -17.04
CA SER A 131 22.97 -10.49 -17.05
C SER A 131 23.48 -10.00 -18.40
N ILE A 132 24.57 -9.25 -18.36
CA ILE A 132 25.23 -8.77 -19.58
C ILE A 132 26.48 -9.62 -19.77
N ILE A 133 26.40 -10.55 -20.71
CA ILE A 133 27.53 -11.37 -21.14
C ILE A 133 28.07 -10.81 -22.46
N ASP A 134 29.39 -10.67 -22.54
CA ASP A 134 30.05 -10.49 -23.83
C ASP A 134 30.28 -11.85 -24.48
N SER A 135 30.35 -11.87 -25.80
CA SER A 135 30.95 -12.99 -26.51
C SER A 135 32.47 -12.94 -26.28
N PRO A 136 33.16 -14.08 -26.08
CA PRO A 136 34.60 -14.06 -25.83
C PRO A 136 35.34 -13.36 -26.98
N THR A 137 36.27 -12.48 -26.63
CA THR A 137 37.13 -11.73 -27.55
C THR A 137 37.93 -12.70 -28.43
N ASN A 138 38.17 -12.33 -29.69
CA ASN A 138 38.98 -13.16 -30.59
C ASN A 138 40.39 -13.36 -30.01
N SER A 139 40.88 -14.60 -30.00
CA SER A 139 42.24 -14.90 -29.57
C SER A 139 43.25 -14.35 -30.58
N VAL A 140 44.26 -13.65 -30.06
CA VAL A 140 45.38 -13.15 -30.85
C VAL A 140 46.57 -14.06 -30.61
N GLN A 141 47.09 -14.68 -31.66
CA GLN A 141 48.26 -15.52 -31.57
C GLN A 141 49.50 -14.73 -31.98
N VAL A 142 50.46 -14.56 -31.06
CA VAL A 142 51.73 -13.88 -31.32
C VAL A 142 52.85 -14.90 -31.30
N ILE A 143 53.58 -15.03 -32.41
CA ILE A 143 54.69 -15.96 -32.55
C ILE A 143 55.98 -15.14 -32.75
N PRO A 144 56.97 -15.22 -31.83
CA PRO A 144 58.26 -14.59 -32.05
C PRO A 144 59.07 -15.36 -33.10
N THR A 145 59.76 -14.65 -33.98
CA THR A 145 60.62 -15.21 -35.02
C THR A 145 61.90 -14.38 -35.11
N TYR A 146 63.02 -15.06 -35.29
CA TYR A 146 64.32 -14.42 -35.47
C TYR A 146 64.54 -14.07 -36.94
N THR A 147 65.16 -12.93 -37.22
CA THR A 147 65.70 -12.67 -38.55
C THR A 147 67.01 -13.41 -38.75
N LEU A 148 67.24 -13.81 -40.01
CA LEU A 148 68.49 -14.42 -40.45
C LEU A 148 69.62 -13.39 -40.64
N ASP A 149 69.37 -12.11 -40.35
CA ASP A 149 70.37 -11.05 -40.39
C ASP A 149 71.00 -10.85 -39.00
N ASP A 150 72.27 -10.43 -38.95
CA ASP A 150 72.97 -10.09 -37.69
C ASP A 150 72.47 -8.76 -37.07
N SER A 151 71.23 -8.37 -37.35
CA SER A 151 70.68 -7.09 -36.89
C SER A 151 70.23 -7.10 -35.42
N ASN A 152 70.25 -8.27 -34.75
CA ASN A 152 69.73 -8.46 -33.39
C ASN A 152 68.29 -7.95 -33.21
N ARG A 153 67.44 -8.10 -34.23
CA ARG A 153 66.03 -7.69 -34.19
C ARG A 153 65.13 -8.91 -34.05
N LEU A 154 64.14 -8.80 -33.17
CA LEU A 154 63.11 -9.81 -32.95
C LEU A 154 61.83 -9.41 -33.70
N PHE A 155 61.31 -10.31 -34.53
CA PHE A 155 60.04 -10.10 -35.23
C PHE A 155 58.92 -10.83 -34.51
N PHE A 156 57.76 -10.21 -34.42
CA PHE A 156 56.56 -10.83 -33.89
C PHE A 156 55.55 -11.00 -35.01
N GLN A 157 55.27 -12.25 -35.39
CA GLN A 157 54.18 -12.55 -36.29
C GLN A 157 52.88 -12.57 -35.48
N VAL A 158 52.03 -11.57 -35.70
CA VAL A 158 50.71 -11.49 -35.08
C VAL A 158 49.68 -12.08 -36.04
N ARG A 159 49.00 -13.15 -35.62
CA ARG A 159 47.84 -13.71 -36.33
C ARG A 159 46.58 -13.38 -35.54
N TYR A 160 45.69 -12.64 -36.19
CA TYR A 160 44.38 -12.29 -35.65
C TYR A 160 43.33 -13.19 -36.33
N ASN A 161 42.74 -14.11 -35.58
CA ASN A 161 41.67 -14.96 -36.13
C ASN A 161 40.35 -14.18 -36.08
N THR A 162 39.81 -13.85 -37.25
CA THR A 162 38.43 -13.33 -37.35
C THR A 162 37.46 -14.49 -37.25
N LYS A 163 36.50 -14.46 -36.32
CA LYS A 163 35.40 -15.44 -36.26
C LYS A 163 34.68 -15.48 -37.62
N VAL A 164 34.79 -16.61 -38.32
CA VAL A 164 34.00 -16.90 -39.51
C VAL A 164 32.66 -17.47 -39.02
N PRO A 165 31.51 -16.95 -39.48
CA PRO A 165 30.22 -17.49 -39.06
C PRO A 165 30.11 -18.95 -39.53
N TYR A 166 30.07 -19.87 -38.57
CA TYR A 166 29.73 -21.26 -38.83
C TYR A 166 28.21 -21.36 -39.04
N LEU A 167 27.79 -22.17 -40.03
CA LEU A 167 26.36 -22.44 -40.27
C LEU A 167 25.67 -23.09 -39.06
N PHE A 168 26.44 -23.71 -38.16
CA PHE A 168 25.96 -24.40 -36.98
C PHE A 168 26.88 -24.14 -35.78
N PRO A 169 26.36 -24.15 -34.54
CA PRO A 169 27.17 -23.99 -33.34
C PRO A 169 28.10 -25.19 -33.15
N THR A 170 29.33 -24.95 -32.68
CA THR A 170 30.25 -26.01 -32.26
C THR A 170 29.95 -26.43 -30.81
N PRO A 171 30.05 -27.73 -30.48
CA PRO A 171 29.89 -28.19 -29.11
C PRO A 171 31.01 -27.63 -28.21
N ILE A 172 30.65 -27.30 -26.97
CA ILE A 172 31.58 -26.78 -25.96
C ILE A 172 32.60 -27.86 -25.62
N THR A 173 33.88 -27.52 -25.72
CA THR A 173 34.99 -28.40 -25.36
C THR A 173 35.57 -28.01 -24.00
N THR A 174 36.33 -28.91 -23.38
CA THR A 174 36.98 -28.65 -22.09
C THR A 174 38.00 -27.51 -22.12
N SER A 175 38.44 -27.09 -23.31
CA SER A 175 39.32 -25.93 -23.53
C SER A 175 38.59 -24.58 -23.52
N ASP A 176 37.25 -24.58 -23.57
CA ASP A 176 36.44 -23.35 -23.56
C ASP A 176 35.97 -22.95 -22.14
N ALA A 177 36.44 -23.67 -21.10
CA ALA A 177 36.03 -23.53 -19.70
C ALA A 177 37.00 -22.73 -18.82
N GLU A 178 38.05 -22.14 -19.41
CA GLU A 178 38.97 -21.16 -18.76
C GLU A 178 38.75 -19.75 -19.30
#